data_AF-A0A0J0YCL7-F1
#
_entry.id   AF-A0A0J0YCL7-F1
#
_cell.length_a   1.000
_cell.length_b   1.000
_cell.length_c   1.000
_cell.angle_alpha   90.00
_cell.angle_beta   90.00
_cell.angle_gamma   90.00
#
_symmetry.space_group_name_H-M   'P 1'
#
loop_
_entity.id
_entity.type
_entity.pdbx_description
1 polymer ?
#
loop_
_entity_poly.entity_id
_entity_poly.type
_entity_poly.pdbx_seq_one_letter_code
_entity_poly.pdbx_strand_id
1 'polypeptide(L)'
;MRKKGLSNPAVVATVLSSPQGQKAIANSQDAARKGISTGITFLKILAVGGLLTLLYYKVLKGFSRLSEDTRYKPSNINVTQARARAEAIYTALLGFGANYNTVENNLTGLNHNGFIRVYNEFGERRSTTLVKMNLVEWLQDQFKEDDIAKLRFLIKGFF
;
A
#
# COMPACT_ATOMS: atom_id res chain seq x y z
N MET A 1 63.55 -26.54 6.02
CA MET A 1 63.25 -25.28 6.73
C MET A 1 62.04 -25.49 7.64
N ARG A 2 62.23 -25.52 8.98
CA ARG A 2 61.14 -25.75 9.94
C ARG A 2 60.35 -24.45 10.16
N LYS A 3 59.07 -24.42 9.79
CA LYS A 3 58.14 -23.34 10.17
C LYS A 3 57.87 -23.40 11.68
N LYS A 4 58.63 -22.63 12.46
CA LYS A 4 58.34 -22.32 13.87
C LYS A 4 57.74 -20.92 13.90
N GLY A 5 56.55 -20.73 14.46
CA GLY A 5 56.06 -19.37 14.67
C GLY A 5 54.73 -19.22 15.39
N LEU A 6 53.71 -20.03 15.10
CA LEU A 6 52.35 -19.77 15.63
C LEU A 6 51.72 -20.91 16.44
N SER A 7 52.36 -22.08 16.51
CA SER A 7 51.81 -23.27 17.17
C SER A 7 52.20 -23.42 18.65
N ASN A 8 52.90 -22.43 19.24
CA ASN A 8 53.20 -22.42 20.67
C ASN A 8 52.27 -21.41 21.39
N PRO A 9 51.34 -21.88 22.25
CA PRO A 9 50.38 -21.01 22.94
C PRO A 9 51.06 -19.95 23.83
N ALA A 10 52.27 -20.20 24.32
CA ALA A 10 53.03 -19.21 25.08
C ALA A 10 53.48 -18.02 24.20
N VAL A 11 53.81 -18.26 22.93
CA VAL A 11 54.21 -17.19 21.98
C VAL A 11 52.99 -16.37 21.58
N VAL A 12 51.84 -17.02 21.38
CA VAL A 12 50.56 -16.33 21.11
C VAL A 12 50.16 -15.47 22.32
N ALA A 13 50.25 -16.01 23.54
CA ALA A 13 49.96 -15.27 24.77
C ALA A 13 50.87 -14.03 24.93
N THR A 14 52.17 -14.15 24.65
CA THR A 14 53.11 -13.02 24.71
C THR A 14 52.85 -11.97 23.64
N VAL A 15 52.46 -12.37 22.43
CA VAL A 15 52.09 -11.42 21.37
C VAL A 15 50.79 -10.69 21.73
N LEU A 16 49.80 -11.40 22.29
CA LEU A 16 48.53 -10.80 22.74
C LEU A 16 48.70 -9.90 23.96
N SER A 17 49.63 -10.21 24.87
CA SER A 17 49.93 -9.39 26.06
C SER A 17 50.92 -8.26 25.79
N SER A 18 51.58 -8.24 24.63
CA SER A 18 52.40 -7.10 24.20
C SER A 18 51.56 -5.83 24.04
N PRO A 19 52.13 -4.63 24.21
CA PRO A 19 51.40 -3.37 24.01
C PRO A 19 50.73 -3.27 22.63
N GLN A 20 51.37 -3.79 21.57
CA GLN A 20 50.81 -3.81 20.22
C GLN A 20 49.66 -4.82 20.08
N GLY A 21 49.75 -5.99 20.72
CA GLY A 21 48.69 -7.00 20.74
C GLY A 21 47.46 -6.55 21.51
N GLN A 22 47.64 -5.96 22.70
CA GLN A 22 46.55 -5.40 23.48
C GLN A 22 45.84 -4.26 22.72
N LYS A 23 46.61 -3.41 22.02
CA LYS A 23 46.07 -2.34 21.16
C LYS A 23 45.29 -2.89 19.97
N ALA A 24 45.75 -3.99 19.35
CA ALA A 24 45.02 -4.65 18.26
C ALA A 24 43.71 -5.29 18.74
N ILE A 25 43.69 -5.90 19.94
CA ILE A 25 42.47 -6.45 20.56
C ILE A 25 41.49 -5.32 20.91
N ALA A 26 41.96 -4.22 21.50
CA ALA A 26 41.13 -3.06 21.81
C ALA A 26 40.50 -2.46 20.54
N ASN A 27 41.30 -2.26 19.49
CA ASN A 27 40.82 -1.76 18.20
C ASN A 27 39.79 -2.71 17.55
N SER A 28 39.99 -4.03 17.67
CA SER A 28 39.06 -5.04 17.16
C SER A 28 37.74 -5.06 17.93
N GLN A 29 37.79 -4.95 19.27
CA GLN A 29 36.58 -4.85 20.10
C GLN A 29 35.82 -3.55 19.83
N ASP A 30 36.51 -2.43 19.65
CA ASP A 30 35.87 -1.15 19.32
C ASP A 30 35.30 -1.13 17.91
N ALA A 31 35.96 -1.76 16.93
CA ALA A 31 35.43 -1.92 15.58
C ALA A 31 34.21 -2.86 15.55
N ALA A 32 34.22 -3.94 16.34
CA ALA A 32 33.08 -4.83 16.48
C ALA A 32 31.89 -4.13 17.17
N ARG A 33 32.13 -3.37 18.25
CA ARG A 33 31.10 -2.59 18.94
C ARG A 33 30.50 -1.50 18.05
N LYS A 34 31.34 -0.77 17.29
CA LYS A 34 30.89 0.20 16.29
C LYS A 34 30.14 -0.47 15.13
N GLY A 35 30.63 -1.60 14.64
CA GLY A 35 29.96 -2.36 13.57
C GLY A 35 28.57 -2.85 13.97
N ILE A 36 28.42 -3.37 15.20
CA ILE A 36 27.13 -3.81 15.74
C ILE A 36 26.19 -2.60 15.96
N SER A 37 26.69 -1.51 16.54
CA SER A 37 25.86 -0.32 16.80
C SER A 37 25.45 0.42 15.53
N THR A 38 26.33 0.53 14.55
CA THR A 38 26.03 1.09 13.21
C THR A 38 25.08 0.17 12.45
N GLY A 39 25.28 -1.15 12.48
CA GLY A 39 24.38 -2.12 11.84
C GLY A 39 22.96 -2.07 12.41
N ILE A 40 22.82 -2.03 13.74
CA ILE A 40 21.51 -1.89 14.41
C ILE A 40 20.86 -0.54 14.10
N THR A 41 21.63 0.55 14.09
CA THR A 41 21.11 1.89 13.76
C THR A 41 20.63 1.95 12.32
N PHE A 42 21.38 1.39 11.38
CA PHE A 42 20.99 1.31 9.98
C PHE A 42 19.73 0.46 9.78
N LEU A 43 19.63 -0.69 10.45
CA LEU A 43 18.41 -1.52 10.43
C LEU A 43 17.19 -0.79 10.99
N LYS A 44 17.36 -0.01 12.06
CA LYS A 44 16.28 0.84 12.61
C LYS A 44 15.85 1.91 11.62
N ILE A 45 16.78 2.60 10.97
CA ILE A 45 16.49 3.61 9.95
C ILE A 45 15.76 2.98 8.76
N LEU A 46 16.20 1.81 8.29
CA LEU A 46 15.52 1.08 7.21
C LEU A 46 14.12 0.61 7.63
N ALA A 47 13.95 0.11 8.84
CA ALA A 47 12.66 -0.34 9.34
C ALA A 47 11.66 0.84 9.45
N VAL A 48 12.10 1.96 10.03
CA VAL A 48 11.28 3.17 10.16
C VAL A 48 11.01 3.78 8.78
N GLY A 49 12.03 3.92 7.94
CA GLY A 49 11.89 4.44 6.57
C GLY A 49 10.98 3.58 5.69
N GLY A 50 11.10 2.25 5.80
CA GLY A 50 10.24 1.29 5.13
C GLY A 50 8.79 1.38 5.60
N LEU A 51 8.55 1.48 6.91
CA LEU A 51 7.22 1.67 7.47
C LEU A 51 6.58 2.99 7.02
N LEU A 52 7.35 4.09 7.03
CA LEU A 52 6.89 5.39 6.55
C LEU A 52 6.56 5.36 5.05
N THR A 53 7.35 4.65 4.25
CA THR A 53 7.09 4.51 2.81
C THR A 53 5.84 3.66 2.55
N LEU A 54 5.64 2.57 3.29
CA LEU A 54 4.42 1.76 3.19
C LEU A 54 3.17 2.55 3.60
N LEU A 55 3.25 3.33 4.68
CA LEU A 55 2.16 4.20 5.12
C LEU A 55 1.90 5.31 4.09
N TYR A 56 2.94 5.94 3.56
CA TYR A 56 2.85 6.95 2.50
C TYR A 56 2.13 6.39 1.27
N TYR A 57 2.54 5.22 0.77
CA TYR A 57 1.87 4.59 -0.37
C TYR A 57 0.43 4.18 -0.06
N LYS A 58 0.15 3.66 1.14
CA LYS A 58 -1.20 3.26 1.51
C LYS A 58 -2.16 4.44 1.69
N VAL A 59 -1.66 5.57 2.17
CA VAL A 59 -2.46 6.77 2.48
C VAL A 59 -2.58 7.71 1.29
N LEU A 60 -1.50 7.91 0.52
CA LEU A 60 -1.46 8.90 -0.59
C LEU A 60 -1.62 8.28 -1.97
N LYS A 61 -1.44 6.96 -2.12
CA LYS A 61 -1.59 6.22 -3.38
C LYS A 61 -2.62 5.08 -3.28
N GLY A 62 -3.41 5.06 -2.20
CA GLY A 62 -4.43 4.04 -1.96
C GLY A 62 -5.84 4.62 -1.92
N PHE A 63 -6.81 3.74 -2.18
CA PHE A 63 -8.23 4.07 -2.23
C PHE A 63 -8.68 4.83 -0.98
N SER A 64 -9.14 6.06 -1.17
CA SER A 64 -9.68 6.88 -0.09
C SER A 64 -11.18 6.63 0.03
N ARG A 65 -11.58 5.99 1.13
CA ARG A 65 -12.99 5.80 1.46
C ARG A 65 -13.64 7.15 1.73
N LEU A 66 -14.84 7.33 1.20
CA LEU A 66 -15.67 8.51 1.45
C LEU A 66 -16.48 8.29 2.73
N SER A 67 -16.50 9.28 3.62
CA SER A 67 -17.41 9.24 4.78
C SER A 67 -18.83 9.52 4.30
N GLU A 68 -19.81 8.79 4.84
CA GLU A 68 -21.21 9.17 4.66
C GLU A 68 -21.44 10.57 5.23
N ASP A 69 -22.24 11.37 4.53
CA ASP A 69 -22.54 12.75 4.89
C ASP A 69 -23.80 12.79 5.75
N THR A 70 -23.66 13.31 6.97
CA THR A 70 -24.75 13.42 7.96
C THR A 70 -25.82 14.43 7.58
N ARG A 71 -25.56 15.31 6.61
CA ARG A 71 -26.54 16.26 6.06
C ARG A 71 -27.55 15.59 5.13
N TYR A 72 -27.21 14.43 4.58
CA TYR A 72 -28.09 13.64 3.72
C TYR A 72 -28.73 12.49 4.49
N LYS A 73 -29.83 11.96 3.95
CA LYS A 73 -30.47 10.75 4.51
C LYS A 73 -29.46 9.60 4.58
N PRO A 74 -29.49 8.75 5.62
CA PRO A 74 -28.64 7.57 5.70
C PRO A 74 -28.75 6.68 4.45
N SER A 75 -27.72 5.89 4.17
CA SER A 75 -27.72 4.97 3.02
C SER A 75 -29.02 4.14 2.98
N ASN A 76 -29.71 4.17 1.85
CA ASN A 76 -30.93 3.38 1.65
C ASN A 76 -30.65 1.89 1.36
N ILE A 77 -29.37 1.51 1.31
CA ILE A 77 -28.91 0.13 1.13
C ILE A 77 -27.96 -0.29 2.26
N ASN A 78 -27.96 -1.59 2.57
CA ASN A 78 -26.99 -2.17 3.50
C ASN A 78 -25.65 -2.51 2.80
N VAL A 79 -24.65 -2.90 3.59
CA VAL A 79 -23.30 -3.22 3.08
C VAL A 79 -23.31 -4.38 2.09
N THR A 80 -24.10 -5.43 2.36
CA THR A 80 -24.21 -6.61 1.48
C THR A 80 -24.80 -6.24 0.11
N GLN A 81 -25.84 -5.41 0.11
CA GLN A 81 -26.44 -4.89 -1.12
C GLN A 81 -25.47 -3.98 -1.88
N ALA A 82 -24.74 -3.12 -1.18
CA ALA A 82 -23.74 -2.25 -1.78
C ALA A 82 -22.62 -3.06 -2.45
N ARG A 83 -22.14 -4.10 -1.78
CA ARG A 83 -21.15 -5.04 -2.33
C ARG A 83 -21.67 -5.77 -3.57
N ALA A 84 -22.89 -6.29 -3.52
CA ALA A 84 -23.48 -6.98 -4.67
C ALA A 84 -23.59 -6.06 -5.89
N ARG A 85 -24.04 -4.80 -5.68
CA ARG A 85 -24.09 -3.79 -6.75
C ARG A 85 -22.70 -3.43 -7.26
N ALA A 86 -21.72 -3.27 -6.38
CA ALA A 86 -20.35 -2.95 -6.74
C ALA A 86 -19.71 -4.06 -7.61
N GLU A 87 -19.90 -5.33 -7.26
CA GLU A 87 -19.41 -6.47 -8.06
C GLU A 87 -20.13 -6.56 -9.41
N ALA A 88 -21.45 -6.32 -9.45
CA ALA A 88 -22.21 -6.29 -10.69
C ALA A 88 -21.71 -5.18 -11.63
N ILE A 89 -21.47 -3.98 -11.09
CA ILE A 89 -20.88 -2.85 -11.83
C ILE A 89 -19.49 -3.21 -12.34
N TYR A 90 -18.61 -3.77 -11.49
CA TYR A 90 -17.26 -4.15 -11.91
C TYR A 90 -17.29 -5.18 -13.03
N THR A 91 -18.13 -6.20 -12.92
CA THR A 91 -18.29 -7.24 -13.95
C THR A 91 -18.81 -6.66 -15.26
N ALA A 92 -19.76 -5.72 -15.18
CA ALA A 92 -20.31 -5.02 -16.35
C ALA A 92 -19.28 -4.12 -17.06
N LEU A 93 -18.29 -3.60 -16.32
CA LEU A 93 -17.21 -2.77 -16.85
C LEU A 93 -16.03 -3.59 -17.40
N LEU A 94 -15.76 -4.77 -16.83
CA LEU A 94 -14.64 -5.63 -17.23
C LEU A 94 -14.92 -6.42 -18.52
N GLY A 95 -16.18 -6.60 -18.89
CA GLY A 95 -16.61 -7.39 -20.05
C GLY A 95 -16.13 -6.85 -21.40
N PHE A 96 -16.46 -7.57 -22.48
CA PHE A 96 -16.18 -7.16 -23.86
C PHE A 96 -17.08 -5.96 -24.23
N GLY A 97 -16.62 -4.76 -23.89
CA GLY A 97 -17.42 -3.54 -23.93
C GLY A 97 -18.20 -3.32 -22.63
N ALA A 98 -18.16 -2.09 -22.13
CA ALA A 98 -18.84 -1.73 -20.89
C ALA A 98 -20.37 -1.70 -21.06
N ASN A 99 -21.08 -2.45 -20.22
CA ASN A 99 -22.54 -2.52 -20.28
C ASN A 99 -23.18 -1.38 -19.49
N TYR A 100 -23.42 -0.26 -20.19
CA TYR A 100 -24.03 0.95 -19.62
C TYR A 100 -25.33 0.66 -18.86
N ASN A 101 -26.25 -0.09 -19.46
CA ASN A 101 -27.57 -0.37 -18.86
C ASN A 101 -27.44 -1.11 -17.52
N THR A 102 -26.48 -2.03 -17.40
CA THR A 102 -26.25 -2.76 -16.15
C THR A 102 -25.68 -1.85 -15.07
N VAL A 103 -24.76 -0.95 -15.45
CA VAL A 103 -24.21 0.06 -14.53
C VAL A 103 -25.29 1.02 -14.07
N GLU A 104 -26.06 1.59 -15.01
CA GLU A 104 -27.16 2.50 -14.74
C GLU A 104 -28.19 1.88 -13.79
N ASN A 105 -28.63 0.64 -14.05
CA ASN A 105 -29.60 -0.06 -13.20
C ASN A 105 -29.08 -0.26 -11.77
N ASN A 106 -27.78 -0.53 -11.60
CA ASN A 106 -27.19 -0.73 -10.27
C ASN A 106 -26.96 0.59 -9.52
N LEU A 107 -26.78 1.70 -10.24
CA LEU A 107 -26.65 3.05 -9.66
C LEU A 107 -28.02 3.71 -9.42
N THR A 108 -29.04 3.30 -10.15
CA THR A 108 -30.40 3.85 -10.04
C THR A 108 -31.02 3.54 -8.68
N GLY A 109 -31.76 4.52 -8.15
CA GLY A 109 -32.47 4.43 -6.88
C GLY A 109 -31.56 4.51 -5.65
N LEU A 110 -30.26 4.77 -5.80
CA LEU A 110 -29.37 5.07 -4.68
C LEU A 110 -29.57 6.52 -4.23
N ASN A 111 -29.63 6.74 -2.92
CA ASN A 111 -29.47 8.09 -2.37
C ASN A 111 -27.97 8.44 -2.24
N HIS A 112 -27.65 9.68 -1.89
CA HIS A 112 -26.27 10.18 -1.79
C HIS A 112 -25.35 9.24 -0.96
N ASN A 113 -25.78 8.88 0.25
CA ASN A 113 -25.02 7.97 1.12
C ASN A 113 -25.02 6.51 0.63
N GLY A 114 -26.07 6.08 -0.07
CA GLY A 114 -26.12 4.79 -0.75
C GLY A 114 -25.07 4.67 -1.86
N PHE A 115 -24.88 5.74 -2.63
CA PHE A 115 -23.79 5.81 -3.61
C PHE A 115 -22.41 5.75 -2.92
N ILE A 116 -22.19 6.56 -1.88
CA ILE A 116 -20.94 6.52 -1.10
C ILE A 116 -20.63 5.09 -0.62
N ARG A 117 -21.65 4.37 -0.17
CA ARG A 117 -21.48 2.99 0.27
C ARG A 117 -21.11 2.04 -0.87
N VAL A 118 -21.75 2.16 -2.04
CA VAL A 118 -21.34 1.40 -3.25
C VAL A 118 -19.91 1.75 -3.66
N TYR A 119 -19.56 3.04 -3.69
CA TYR A 119 -18.21 3.51 -4.00
C TYR A 119 -17.17 2.89 -3.05
N ASN A 120 -17.45 2.89 -1.75
CA ASN A 120 -16.57 2.33 -0.73
C ASN A 120 -16.42 0.80 -0.82
N GLU A 121 -17.49 0.07 -1.16
CA GLU A 121 -17.45 -1.39 -1.36
C GLU A 121 -16.82 -1.75 -2.72
N PHE A 122 -16.92 -0.89 -3.73
CA PHE A 122 -16.22 -1.05 -5.01
C PHE A 122 -14.71 -0.97 -4.80
N GLY A 123 -14.26 0.05 -4.06
CA GLY A 123 -12.85 0.20 -3.69
C GLY A 123 -11.99 0.58 -4.89
N GLU A 124 -10.74 0.11 -4.89
CA GLU A 124 -9.86 0.14 -6.05
C GLU A 124 -9.89 -1.21 -6.76
N ARG A 125 -10.21 -1.19 -8.05
CA ARG A 125 -10.24 -2.39 -8.90
C ARG A 125 -9.26 -2.22 -10.06
N ARG A 126 -8.61 -3.33 -10.46
CA ARG A 126 -7.68 -3.34 -11.59
C ARG A 126 -8.44 -3.40 -12.91
N SER A 127 -8.09 -2.51 -13.83
CA SER A 127 -8.52 -2.56 -15.22
C SER A 127 -7.77 -3.60 -16.03
N THR A 128 -8.25 -3.82 -17.25
CA THR A 128 -7.58 -4.60 -18.29
C THR A 128 -6.18 -4.07 -18.61
N THR A 129 -5.92 -2.78 -18.37
CA THR A 129 -4.63 -2.11 -18.58
C THR A 129 -3.71 -2.12 -17.35
N LEU A 130 -4.01 -2.94 -16.32
CA LEU A 130 -3.26 -3.07 -15.05
C LEU A 130 -3.24 -1.81 -14.16
N VAL A 131 -3.98 -0.76 -14.54
CA VAL A 131 -4.15 0.44 -13.72
C VAL A 131 -5.21 0.17 -12.65
N LYS A 132 -4.95 0.60 -11.42
CA LYS A 132 -5.96 0.59 -10.36
C LYS A 132 -6.81 1.84 -10.47
N MET A 133 -8.11 1.64 -10.50
CA MET A 133 -9.06 2.74 -10.59
C MET A 133 -10.18 2.56 -9.57
N ASN A 134 -10.67 3.65 -9.02
CA ASN A 134 -11.89 3.70 -8.23
C ASN A 134 -13.13 3.68 -9.14
N LEU A 135 -14.33 3.60 -8.55
CA LEU A 135 -15.58 3.51 -9.32
C LEU A 135 -15.74 4.67 -10.32
N VAL A 136 -15.46 5.91 -9.93
CA VAL A 136 -15.65 7.09 -10.78
C VAL A 136 -14.67 7.08 -11.96
N GLU A 137 -13.40 6.77 -11.69
CA GLU A 137 -12.36 6.63 -12.71
C GLU A 137 -12.71 5.52 -13.70
N TRP A 138 -13.22 4.38 -13.20
CA TRP A 138 -13.70 3.28 -14.04
C TRP A 138 -14.86 3.69 -14.96
N LEU A 139 -15.80 4.47 -14.45
CA LEU A 139 -16.91 4.97 -15.27
C LEU A 139 -16.37 5.90 -16.37
N GLN A 140 -15.50 6.84 -16.02
CA GLN A 140 -14.89 7.80 -16.95
C GLN A 140 -14.02 7.15 -18.02
N ASP A 141 -13.29 6.08 -17.69
CA ASP A 141 -12.45 5.33 -18.63
C ASP A 141 -13.28 4.51 -19.62
N GLN A 142 -14.41 3.96 -19.18
CA GLN A 142 -15.20 3.01 -19.98
C GLN A 142 -16.33 3.65 -20.78
N PHE A 143 -16.84 4.82 -20.37
CA PHE A 143 -17.96 5.48 -21.04
C PHE A 143 -17.56 6.81 -21.69
N LYS A 144 -18.28 7.17 -22.76
CA LYS A 144 -18.12 8.46 -23.44
C LYS A 144 -18.80 9.58 -22.66
N GLU A 145 -18.43 10.83 -22.92
CA GLU A 145 -18.94 11.99 -22.20
C GLU A 145 -20.47 12.07 -22.14
N ASP A 146 -21.18 11.70 -23.21
CA ASP A 146 -22.65 11.72 -23.25
C ASP A 146 -23.28 10.76 -22.24
N ASP A 147 -22.69 9.58 -22.05
CA ASP A 147 -23.17 8.57 -21.11
C ASP A 147 -22.76 8.92 -19.67
N ILE A 148 -21.58 9.52 -19.49
CA ILE A 148 -21.16 10.11 -18.22
C ILE A 148 -22.11 11.24 -17.81
N ALA A 149 -22.55 12.09 -18.74
CA ALA A 149 -23.49 13.16 -18.44
C ALA A 149 -24.81 12.62 -17.89
N LYS A 150 -25.32 11.50 -18.42
CA LYS A 150 -26.50 10.81 -17.87
C LYS A 150 -26.24 10.25 -16.47
N LEU A 151 -25.09 9.59 -16.25
CA LEU A 151 -24.73 9.06 -14.94
C LEU A 151 -24.56 10.17 -13.89
N ARG A 152 -24.05 11.35 -14.28
CA ARG A 152 -23.94 12.53 -13.41
C ARG A 152 -25.28 12.98 -12.83
N PHE A 153 -26.38 12.81 -13.57
CA PHE A 153 -27.71 13.12 -13.04
C PHE A 153 -28.14 12.15 -11.93
N LEU A 154 -27.71 10.89 -11.99
CA LEU A 154 -28.02 9.87 -11.00
C LEU A 154 -27.16 10.02 -9.73
N ILE A 155 -25.88 10.39 -9.89
CA ILE A 155 -24.91 10.48 -8.78
C ILE A 155 -24.34 11.90 -8.67
N LYS A 156 -25.23 12.86 -8.39
CA LYS A 156 -24.89 14.27 -8.28
C LYS A 156 -23.75 14.52 -7.28
N GLY A 157 -22.69 15.19 -7.73
CA GLY A 157 -21.57 15.64 -6.91
C GLY A 157 -20.39 14.66 -6.79
N PHE A 158 -20.37 13.56 -7.56
CA PHE A 158 -19.29 12.56 -7.51
C PHE A 158 -18.44 12.46 -8.79
N PHE A 159 -18.69 13.30 -9.79
CA PHE A 159 -17.94 13.38 -11.05
C PHE A 159 -17.37 14.78 -11.29
#